data_AF-J4XH99-F1
#
_entry.id   AF-J4XH99-F1
#
_cell.length_a   1.000
_cell.length_b   1.000
_cell.length_c   1.000
_cell.angle_alpha   90.00
_cell.angle_beta   90.00
_cell.angle_gamma   90.00
#
_symmetry.space_group_name_H-M   'P 1'
#
loop_
_entity.id
_entity.type
_entity.pdbx_description
1 polymer ?
#
loop_
_entity_poly.entity_id
_entity_poly.type
_entity_poly.pdbx_seq_one_letter_code
_entity_poly.pdbx_strand_id
1 'polypeptide(L)' 'MRDEYDIMSLNPRKNPYTKRLRQQITININNEAVAYFKAQSAEVGIPYQTLINLYLSDCAAQGRKLHMSWQ' A
#
# COMPACT_ATOMS: atom_id res chain seq x y z
N MET A 1 22.48 9.78 14.99
CA MET A 1 23.81 9.24 14.65
C MET A 1 24.79 9.89 15.59
N ARG A 2 25.82 9.20 16.08
CA ARG A 2 26.78 9.84 16.98
C ARG A 2 27.68 10.76 16.17
N ASP A 3 28.07 11.88 16.78
CA ASP A 3 28.87 12.94 16.12
C ASP A 3 30.27 12.45 15.70
N GLU A 4 30.77 11.38 16.34
CA GLU A 4 32.05 10.73 16.03
C GLU A 4 32.09 9.98 14.70
N TYR A 5 30.94 9.73 14.07
CA TYR A 5 30.87 9.09 12.76
C TYR A 5 30.85 10.13 11.64
N ASP A 6 31.99 10.33 10.97
CA ASP A 6 32.04 11.04 9.70
C ASP A 6 31.72 10.07 8.54
N ILE A 7 30.43 9.88 8.31
CA ILE A 7 29.88 8.94 7.32
C ILE A 7 30.08 9.47 5.89
N MET A 8 30.31 10.77 5.74
CA MET A 8 30.42 11.44 4.44
C MET A 8 31.79 11.22 3.83
N SER A 9 32.86 11.12 4.64
CA SER A 9 34.20 10.77 4.16
C SER A 9 34.35 9.29 3.75
N LEU A 10 33.39 8.43 4.09
CA LEU A 10 33.43 6.98 3.82
C LEU A 10 32.84 6.57 2.44
N ASN A 11 32.61 7.51 1.53
CA ASN A 11 32.02 7.28 0.20
C ASN A 11 30.73 6.42 0.24
N PRO A 12 29.66 6.90 0.90
CA PRO A 12 28.45 6.13 1.13
C PRO A 12 27.74 5.76 -0.17
N ARG A 13 27.52 4.45 -0.38
CA ARG A 13 26.74 3.92 -1.50
C ARG A 13 25.24 3.95 -1.18
N LYS A 14 24.43 4.32 -2.18
CA LYS A 14 22.96 4.27 -2.05
C LYS A 14 22.52 2.82 -1.82
N ASN A 15 21.76 2.60 -0.75
CA ASN A 15 21.26 1.27 -0.42
C ASN A 15 20.35 0.73 -1.56
N PRO A 16 20.67 -0.42 -2.18
CA PRO A 16 19.91 -0.97 -3.31
C PRO A 16 18.48 -1.41 -2.93
N TYR A 17 18.22 -1.62 -1.63
CA TYR A 17 16.91 -2.04 -1.10
C TYR A 17 15.94 -0.89 -0.86
N THR A 18 16.35 0.38 -1.01
CA THR A 18 15.46 1.53 -0.78
C THR A 18 14.24 1.54 -1.70
N LYS A 19 14.35 0.94 -2.90
CA LYS A 19 13.24 0.79 -3.83
C LYS A 19 12.18 -0.22 -3.37
N ARG A 20 12.52 -1.11 -2.44
CA ARG A 20 11.63 -2.14 -1.88
C ARG A 20 10.90 -1.67 -0.62
N LEU A 21 11.17 -0.44 -0.18
CA LEU A 21 10.52 0.10 1.00
C LEU A 21 9.05 0.36 0.68
N ARG A 22 8.14 -0.16 1.52
CA ARG A 22 6.71 0.08 1.40
C ARG A 22 6.46 1.59 1.54
N GLN A 23 5.90 2.19 0.50
CA GLN A 23 5.47 3.58 0.56
C GLN A 23 4.13 3.65 1.28
N GLN A 24 4.07 4.43 2.35
CA GLN A 24 2.81 4.75 3.01
C GLN A 24 2.07 5.79 2.15
N ILE A 25 0.83 5.47 1.79
CA ILE A 25 -0.05 6.36 1.04
C ILE A 25 -1.35 6.57 1.81
N THR A 26 -1.96 7.73 1.63
CA THR A 26 -3.31 8.03 2.12
C THR A 26 -4.24 8.04 0.92
N ILE A 27 -5.33 7.28 1.00
CA ILE A 27 -6.37 7.22 -0.03
C ILE A 27 -7.73 7.49 0.59
N ASN A 28 -8.55 8.27 -0.10
CA ASN A 28 -9.93 8.51 0.31
C ASN A 28 -10.80 7.34 -0.15
N ILE A 29 -11.56 6.76 0.78
CA ILE A 29 -12.48 5.65 0.53
C ILE A 29 -13.79 6.00 1.25
N ASN A 30 -14.93 5.67 0.63
CA ASN A 30 -16.23 5.81 1.27
C ASN A 30 -16.37 4.89 2.49
N ASN A 31 -17.12 5.35 3.50
CA ASN A 31 -17.31 4.60 4.74
C ASN A 31 -17.94 3.23 4.52
N GLU A 32 -18.83 3.10 3.54
CA GLU A 32 -19.50 1.84 3.20
C GLU A 32 -18.52 0.78 2.70
N ALA A 33 -17.58 1.12 1.81
CA ALA A 33 -16.58 0.16 1.36
C ALA A 33 -15.63 -0.21 2.51
N VAL A 34 -15.25 0.74 3.38
CA VAL A 34 -14.44 0.44 4.56
C VAL A 34 -15.17 -0.54 5.49
N ALA A 35 -16.47 -0.35 5.71
CA ALA A 35 -17.28 -1.27 6.51
C ALA A 35 -17.34 -2.67 5.89
N TYR A 36 -17.55 -2.76 4.57
CA TYR A 36 -17.54 -4.01 3.84
C TYR A 36 -16.22 -4.78 4.01
N PHE A 37 -15.07 -4.13 3.77
CA PHE A 37 -13.77 -4.78 3.91
C PHE A 37 -13.42 -5.13 5.36
N LYS A 38 -13.93 -4.40 6.35
CA LYS A 38 -13.79 -4.76 7.77
C LYS A 38 -14.56 -6.05 8.10
N ALA A 39 -15.79 -6.19 7.63
CA ALA A 39 -16.56 -7.43 7.82
C ALA A 39 -15.83 -8.63 7.18
N GLN A 40 -15.41 -8.47 5.92
CA GLN A 40 -14.67 -9.52 5.19
C GLN A 40 -13.32 -9.86 5.85
N SER A 41 -12.62 -8.87 6.42
CA SER A 41 -11.37 -9.11 7.14
C SER A 41 -11.54 -10.03 8.36
N ALA A 42 -12.70 -9.97 9.02
CA ALA A 42 -13.00 -10.82 10.17
C ALA A 42 -13.19 -12.30 9.76
N GLU A 43 -13.69 -12.54 8.55
CA GLU A 43 -13.91 -13.88 8.00
C GLU A 43 -12.59 -14.51 7.48
N VAL A 44 -11.78 -13.73 6.78
CA VAL A 44 -10.56 -14.22 6.10
C VAL A 44 -9.33 -14.19 7.01
N GLY A 45 -9.37 -13.43 8.11
CA GLY A 45 -8.26 -13.32 9.07
C GLY A 45 -7.10 -12.44 8.61
N ILE A 46 -7.30 -11.62 7.57
CA ILE A 46 -6.29 -10.70 7.02
C ILE A 46 -6.76 -9.26 7.26
N PRO A 47 -5.89 -8.32 7.69
CA PRO A 47 -6.29 -6.92 7.91
C PRO A 47 -6.98 -6.29 6.70
N TYR A 48 -8.04 -5.52 6.94
CA TYR A 48 -8.86 -4.93 5.87
C TYR A 48 -8.05 -4.05 4.91
N GLN A 49 -7.00 -3.34 5.38
CA GLN A 49 -6.13 -2.55 4.50
C GLN A 49 -5.34 -3.44 3.51
N THR A 50 -4.89 -4.61 3.96
CA THR A 50 -4.21 -5.59 3.09
C THR A 50 -5.19 -6.17 2.09
N LEU A 51 -6.42 -6.45 2.52
CA LEU A 51 -7.47 -6.96 1.66
C LEU A 51 -7.83 -5.96 0.54
N ILE A 52 -8.01 -4.68 0.89
CA ILE A 52 -8.23 -3.61 -0.08
C ILE A 52 -7.11 -3.57 -1.13
N ASN A 53 -5.84 -3.59 -0.68
CA ASN A 53 -4.70 -3.58 -1.59
C ASN A 53 -4.67 -4.80 -2.51
N LEU A 54 -5.01 -5.98 -2.01
CA LEU A 54 -5.07 -7.20 -2.81
C LEU A 54 -6.13 -7.10 -3.90
N TYR A 55 -7.32 -6.61 -3.56
CA TYR A 55 -8.41 -6.40 -4.52
C TYR A 55 -8.05 -5.36 -5.58
N LEU A 56 -7.39 -4.26 -5.21
CA LEU A 56 -6.93 -3.26 -6.17
C LEU A 56 -5.86 -3.83 -7.10
N SER A 57 -4.94 -4.65 -6.58
CA SER A 57 -3.90 -5.31 -7.37
C SER A 57 -4.50 -6.29 -8.37
N ASP A 58 -5.48 -7.09 -7.92
CA ASP A 58 -6.22 -8.03 -8.77
C ASP A 58 -7.08 -7.30 -9.82
N CYS A 59 -7.66 -6.15 -9.47
CA CYS A 59 -8.38 -5.29 -10.41
C CYS A 59 -7.46 -4.80 -11.54
N ALA A 60 -6.27 -4.31 -11.19
CA ALA A 60 -5.28 -3.86 -12.15
C ALA A 60 -4.73 -5.01 -13.01
N ALA A 61 -4.44 -6.16 -12.40
CA ALA A 61 -3.94 -7.35 -13.11
C ALA A 61 -4.95 -7.88 -14.16
N GLN A 62 -6.24 -7.82 -13.85
CA GLN A 62 -7.31 -8.22 -14.75
C GLN A 62 -7.71 -7.14 -15.76
N GLY A 63 -7.16 -5.92 -15.64
CA GLY A 63 -7.51 -4.80 -16.52
C GLY A 63 -8.98 -4.37 -16.41
N ARG A 64 -9.61 -4.58 -15.25
CA ARG A 64 -11.01 -4.22 -15.01
C ARG A 64 -11.18 -2.72 -15.16
N LYS A 65 -12.13 -2.31 -16.02
CA LYS A 65 -12.49 -0.91 -16.24
C LYS A 65 -13.81 -0.62 -15.55
N LEU A 66 -13.89 0.53 -14.89
CA LEU A 66 -15.13 1.00 -14.28
C LEU A 66 -16.14 1.27 -15.41
N HIS A 67 -17.26 0.55 -15.38
CA HIS A 67 -18.37 0.81 -16.29
C HIS A 67 -19.36 1.74 -15.59
N MET A 68 -19.21 3.05 -15.79
CA MET A 68 -20.19 4.05 -15.33
C MET A 68 -21.27 4.22 -16.38
N SER A 69 -22.43 3.62 -16.14
CA SER A 69 -23.68 4.09 -16.76
C SER A 69 -24.21 5.22 -15.89
N TRP A 70 -24.11 6.45 -16.37
CA TRP A 70 -24.90 7.54 -15.80
C TRP A 70 -26.37 7.24 -16.09
N GLN A 71 -27.18 7.12 -15.04
CA GLN A 71 -28.64 7.16 -15.10
C GLN A 71 -29.13 8.40 -14.38
#